data_AF-A0A9E9C7R1-F1
#
_entry.id   AF-A0A9E9C7R1-F1
#
_cell.length_a   1.000
_cell.length_b   1.000
_cell.length_c   1.000
_cell.angle_alpha   90.00
_cell.angle_beta   90.00
_cell.angle_gamma   90.00
#
_symmetry.space_group_name_H-M   'P 1'
#
loop_
_entity.id
_entity.type
_entity.pdbx_description
1 polymer ?
#
loop_
_entity_poly.entity_id
_entity_poly.type
_entity_poly.pdbx_seq_one_letter_code
_entity_poly.pdbx_strand_id
1 'polypeptide(L)' 'MATVDLFQWIVVDQDVPNILVKAGDRGIVVDCLPSNETQPELGYVLEVFKDGETLDVASVPVS' A
#
# COMPACT_ATOMS: atom_id res chain seq x y z
N MET A 1 -15.58 -4.48 7.47
CA MET A 1 -14.19 -4.70 7.02
C MET A 1 -14.14 -4.27 5.57
N ALA A 2 -13.35 -3.25 5.23
CA ALA A 2 -13.20 -2.85 3.84
C ALA A 2 -12.46 -3.97 3.11
N THR A 3 -13.09 -4.54 2.09
CA THR A 3 -12.44 -5.44 1.14
C THR A 3 -11.79 -4.57 0.09
N VAL A 4 -10.46 -4.58 0.03
CA VAL A 4 -9.70 -3.96 -1.05
C VAL A 4 -9.46 -5.00 -2.12
N ASP A 5 -9.77 -4.64 -3.36
CA ASP A 5 -9.58 -5.51 -4.51
C ASP A 5 -8.18 -5.32 -5.11
N LEU A 6 -7.65 -6.37 -5.75
CA LEU A 6 -6.45 -6.26 -6.55
C LEU A 6 -6.65 -5.27 -7.70
N PHE A 7 -5.59 -4.56 -8.02
CA PHE A 7 -5.52 -3.51 -9.04
C PHE A 7 -6.41 -2.29 -8.76
N GLN A 8 -6.90 -2.15 -7.53
CA GLN A 8 -7.60 -0.96 -7.09
C GLN A 8 -6.60 0.17 -6.81
N TRP A 9 -6.94 1.38 -7.29
CA TRP A 9 -6.23 2.59 -6.91
C TRP A 9 -6.56 3.01 -5.49
N ILE A 10 -5.55 3.30 -4.70
CA ILE A 10 -5.70 3.90 -3.38
C ILE A 10 -4.77 5.10 -3.21
N VAL A 11 -5.15 5.97 -2.28
CA VAL A 11 -4.33 7.12 -1.86
C VAL A 11 -3.75 6.77 -0.50
N VAL A 12 -2.44 6.93 -0.38
CA VAL A 12 -1.74 6.77 0.90
C VAL A 12 -2.12 7.94 1.80
N ASP A 13 -2.62 7.65 3.01
CA ASP A 13 -3.09 8.68 3.94
C ASP A 13 -1.98 9.18 4.88
N GLN A 14 -0.94 8.38 5.10
CA GLN A 14 0.18 8.66 6.00
C GLN A 14 1.53 8.34 5.36
N ASP A 15 2.58 9.04 5.78
CA ASP A 15 3.95 8.76 5.34
C ASP A 15 4.36 7.32 5.71
N VAL A 16 4.89 6.57 4.73
CA VAL A 16 5.41 5.23 5.00
C VAL A 16 6.87 5.34 5.47
N PRO A 17 7.22 4.80 6.65
CA PRO A 17 8.58 4.91 7.17
C PRO A 17 9.61 4.24 6.27
N ASN A 18 10.81 4.83 6.19
CA ASN A 18 11.99 4.25 5.54
C ASN A 18 11.88 3.99 4.02
N ILE A 19 10.84 4.50 3.36
CA ILE A 19 10.68 4.43 1.90
C ILE A 19 10.28 5.79 1.31
N LEU A 20 10.20 5.89 -0.02
CA LEU A 20 9.94 7.16 -0.72
C LEU A 20 8.47 7.57 -0.75
N VAL A 21 7.57 6.65 -0.40
CA VAL A 21 6.11 6.85 -0.42
C VAL A 21 5.67 7.81 0.67
N LYS A 22 4.87 8.81 0.28
CA LYS A 22 4.36 9.88 1.14
C LYS A 22 2.84 9.93 1.16
N ALA A 23 2.30 10.57 2.20
CA ALA A 23 0.88 10.88 2.25
C ALA A 23 0.46 11.68 1.00
N GLY A 24 -0.63 11.27 0.38
CA GLY A 24 -1.16 11.83 -0.87
C GLY A 24 -0.68 11.12 -2.14
N ASP A 25 0.35 10.27 -2.07
CA ASP A 25 0.77 9.45 -3.21
C ASP A 25 -0.31 8.44 -3.57
N ARG A 26 -0.38 8.11 -4.87
CA ARG A 26 -1.35 7.14 -5.40
C ARG A 26 -0.63 5.84 -5.74
N GLY A 27 -1.19 4.74 -5.27
CA GLY A 27 -0.70 3.41 -5.57
C GLY A 27 -1.80 2.47 -6.04
N ILE A 28 -1.38 1.39 -6.67
CA ILE A 28 -2.24 0.28 -7.07
C ILE A 28 -1.94 -0.89 -6.15
N VAL A 29 -2.99 -1.53 -5.65
CA VAL A 29 -2.87 -2.77 -4.85
C VAL A 29 -2.46 -3.90 -5.78
N VAL A 30 -1.28 -4.47 -5.58
CA VAL A 30 -0.75 -5.58 -6.40
C VAL A 30 -0.77 -6.91 -5.68
N ASP A 31 -0.84 -6.89 -4.34
CA ASP A 31 -1.00 -8.10 -3.52
C ASP A 31 -1.73 -7.79 -2.20
N CYS A 32 -2.40 -8.81 -1.65
CA CYS A 32 -3.06 -8.75 -0.35
C CYS A 32 -2.27 -9.60 0.66
N LEU A 33 -1.79 -8.97 1.72
CA LEU A 33 -1.01 -9.62 2.77
C LEU A 33 -1.94 -10.14 3.87
N PRO A 34 -2.03 -11.46 4.08
CA PRO A 34 -2.82 -12.02 5.17
C PRO A 34 -2.17 -11.73 6.52
N SER A 35 -3.00 -11.63 7.56
CA SER A 35 -2.53 -11.53 8.94
C SER A 35 -1.74 -12.78 9.33
N ASN A 36 -0.65 -12.61 10.08
CA ASN A 36 0.15 -13.70 10.64
C ASN A 36 0.60 -13.37 12.08
N GLU A 37 1.33 -14.28 12.72
CA GLU A 37 1.77 -14.11 14.13
C GLU A 37 2.65 -12.87 14.35
N THR A 38 3.41 -12.44 13.35
CA THR A 38 4.28 -11.26 13.41
C THR A 38 3.60 -9.97 12.96
N GLN A 39 2.53 -10.07 12.18
CA GLN A 39 1.77 -8.95 11.64
C GLN A 39 0.28 -9.31 11.68
N PRO A 40 -0.40 -9.06 12.82
CA PRO A 40 -1.79 -9.49 13.04
C PRO A 40 -2.79 -8.67 12.22
N GLU A 41 -2.38 -7.51 11.74
CA GLU A 41 -3.16 -6.69 10.82
C GLU A 41 -3.02 -7.23 9.39
N LEU A 42 -4.13 -7.20 8.65
CA LEU A 42 -4.08 -7.37 7.20
C LEU A 42 -3.26 -6.22 6.60
N GLY A 43 -2.70 -6.45 5.42
CA GLY A 43 -2.00 -5.41 4.67
C GLY A 43 -2.12 -5.58 3.18
N TYR A 44 -1.49 -4.68 2.45
CA TYR A 44 -1.43 -4.68 1.00
C TYR A 44 -0.01 -4.37 0.55
N VAL A 45 0.35 -4.91 -0.61
CA VAL A 45 1.49 -4.41 -1.38
C VAL A 45 0.94 -3.39 -2.37
N LEU A 46 1.50 -2.20 -2.34
CA LEU A 46 1.21 -1.09 -3.24
C LEU A 46 2.36 -0.87 -4.18
N GLU A 47 2.08 -0.84 -5.48
CA GLU A 47 2.96 -0.18 -6.44
C GLU A 47 2.56 1.29 -6.52
N VAL A 48 3.45 2.18 -6.10
CA VAL A 48 3.20 3.62 -6.01
C VAL A 48 3.80 4.31 -7.22
N PHE A 49 3.04 5.24 -7.81
CA PHE A 49 3.43 5.92 -9.04
C PHE A 49 3.63 7.42 -8.83
N LYS A 50 4.63 7.98 -9.52
CA LYS A 50 4.86 9.41 -9.60
C LYS A 50 5.27 9.78 -11.02
N ASP A 51 4.63 10.81 -11.56
CA ASP A 51 4.90 11.30 -12.93
C ASP A 51 4.78 10.22 -14.03
N GLY A 52 3.94 9.20 -13.81
CA GLY A 52 3.71 8.10 -14.74
C GLY A 52 4.70 6.94 -14.64
N GLU A 53 5.66 7.02 -13.71
CA GLU A 53 6.65 5.97 -13.44
C GLU A 53 6.46 5.37 -12.05
N THR A 54 6.91 4.13 -11.86
CA THR A 54 6.92 3.48 -10.55
C THR A 54 7.92 4.20 -9.65
N LEU A 55 7.41 4.79 -8.57
CA LEU A 55 8.22 5.44 -7.54
C LEU A 55 8.81 4.41 -6.59
N ASP A 56 7.98 3.49 -6.09
CA ASP A 56 8.37 2.49 -5.10
C ASP A 56 7.32 1.37 -4.98
N VAL A 57 7.66 0.30 -4.26
CA VAL A 57 6.73 -0.76 -3.86
C VAL A 57 6.70 -0.86 -2.33
N ALA A 58 5.53 -0.62 -1.74
CA ALA A 58 5.35 -0.51 -0.30
C ALA A 58 4.42 -1.60 0.25
N SER A 59 4.79 -2.24 1.35
CA SER A 59 3.86 -3.05 2.14
C SER A 59 3.27 -2.19 3.26
N VAL A 60 1.95 -2.02 3.27
CA VAL A 60 1.24 -1.17 4.24
C VAL A 60 0.10 -1.93 4.93
N PRO A 61 -0.21 -1.64 6.20
CA PRO A 61 -1.40 -2.18 6.85
C PRO A 61 -2.70 -1.62 6.23
N VAL A 62 -3.83 -2.30 6.46
CA VAL A 62 -5.15 -1.80 6.02
C VAL A 62 -5.64 -0.60 6.83
N SER A 63 -5.15 -0.45 8.06
CA SER A 63 -5.65 0.47 9.09
C SER A 63 -4.81 1.72 9.27
#